data_AF-A0A4P5RAH9-F1
#
_entry.id   AF-A0A4P5RAH9-F1
#
_cell.length_a   1.000
_cell.length_b   1.000
_cell.length_c   1.000
_cell.angle_alpha   90.00
_cell.angle_beta   90.00
_cell.angle_gamma   90.00
#
_symmetry.space_group_name_H-M   'P 1'
#
loop_
_entity.id
_entity.type
_entity.pdbx_description
1 polymer ?
#
loop_
_entity_poly.entity_id
_entity_poly.type
_entity_poly.pdbx_seq_one_letter_code
_entity_poly.pdbx_strand_id
1 'polypeptide(L)'
;MRRLIPLLFLGLIAVTACAETPRTGTNFCRQLAKEMPGISVMPATVEEVNAAVGHFTRLQKVAPLEVQQDWDALTELMIAASKVKADDAESVQQVADLAYATEANANSASEWVKATCGVDISLGVQVTP
;
A
#
# COMPACT_ATOMS: atom_id res chain seq x y z
N MET A 1 63.36 0.87 27.69
CA MET A 1 62.25 1.83 27.50
C MET A 1 61.31 1.30 26.42
N ARG A 2 60.01 1.36 26.70
CA ARG A 2 58.90 0.57 26.14
C ARG A 2 58.51 1.11 24.75
N ARG A 3 58.69 0.31 23.68
CA ARG A 3 58.24 0.70 22.33
C ARG A 3 56.72 0.50 22.22
N LEU A 4 56.01 1.61 22.05
CA LEU A 4 54.57 1.68 21.87
C LEU A 4 54.20 1.17 20.46
N ILE A 5 53.41 0.09 20.42
CA ILE A 5 52.75 -0.42 19.22
C ILE A 5 51.46 0.39 19.06
N PRO A 6 51.24 1.17 17.98
CA PRO A 6 49.94 1.74 17.74
C PRO A 6 49.04 0.61 17.19
N LEU A 7 48.08 0.16 18.00
CA LEU A 7 46.97 -0.66 17.52
C LEU A 7 46.20 0.17 16.50
N LEU A 8 46.35 -0.19 15.23
CA LEU A 8 45.51 0.29 14.14
C LEU A 8 44.13 -0.38 14.31
N PHE A 9 43.24 0.27 15.06
CA PHE A 9 41.82 -0.11 15.16
C PHE A 9 41.17 0.18 13.79
N LEU A 10 41.13 -0.83 12.93
CA LEU A 10 40.40 -0.80 11.67
C LEU A 10 38.90 -0.91 12.01
N GLY A 11 38.25 0.24 12.16
CA GLY A 11 36.81 0.34 12.39
C GLY A 11 36.06 -0.22 11.18
N LEU A 12 35.55 -1.45 11.31
CA LEU A 12 34.67 -2.08 10.34
C LEU A 12 33.30 -1.40 10.44
N ILE A 13 33.08 -0.36 9.64
CA ILE A 13 31.76 0.26 9.49
C ILE A 13 30.89 -0.75 8.72
N ALA A 14 30.17 -1.59 9.46
CA ALA A 14 29.11 -2.42 8.91
C ALA A 14 27.96 -1.49 8.48
N VAL A 15 27.98 -1.08 7.21
CA VAL A 15 26.82 -0.43 6.60
C VAL A 15 25.77 -1.52 6.43
N THR A 16 24.90 -1.68 7.42
CA THR A 16 23.67 -2.45 7.24
C THR A 16 22.79 -1.65 6.29
N ALA A 17 22.99 -1.85 4.99
CA ALA A 17 22.01 -1.43 4.01
C ALA A 17 20.70 -2.15 4.39
N CYS A 18 19.71 -1.40 4.87
CA CYS A 18 18.35 -1.90 5.01
C CYS A 18 17.91 -2.34 3.62
N ALA A 19 18.04 -3.63 3.31
CA ALA A 19 17.60 -4.16 2.03
C ALA A 19 16.09 -3.95 1.95
N GLU A 20 15.63 -3.13 1.01
CA GLU A 20 14.21 -2.98 0.74
C GLU A 20 13.63 -4.34 0.34
N THR A 21 12.42 -4.64 0.81
CA THR A 21 11.73 -5.88 0.44
C THR A 21 11.57 -5.92 -1.09
N PRO A 22 12.07 -6.95 -1.78
CA PRO A 22 11.94 -7.03 -3.23
C PRO A 22 10.48 -6.98 -3.67
N ARG A 23 10.21 -6.23 -4.75
CA ARG A 23 8.87 -6.10 -5.34
C ARG A 23 8.55 -7.32 -6.20
N THR A 24 8.07 -8.37 -5.57
CA THR A 24 7.70 -9.64 -6.22
C THR A 24 6.28 -10.03 -5.85
N GLY A 25 5.62 -10.83 -6.70
CA GLY A 25 4.29 -11.37 -6.39
C GLY A 25 4.22 -12.06 -5.03
N THR A 26 5.22 -12.87 -4.67
CA THR A 26 5.28 -13.53 -3.36
C THR A 26 5.32 -12.55 -2.18
N ASN A 27 6.12 -11.47 -2.29
CA ASN A 27 6.20 -10.47 -1.23
C ASN A 27 4.94 -9.62 -1.15
N PHE A 28 4.33 -9.29 -2.29
CA PHE A 28 3.04 -8.64 -2.36
C PHE A 28 1.95 -9.49 -1.70
N CYS A 29 1.77 -10.75 -2.08
CA CYS A 29 0.75 -11.63 -1.50
C CYS A 29 0.96 -11.84 0.00
N ARG A 30 2.22 -11.93 0.47
CA ARG A 30 2.54 -12.00 1.89
C ARG A 30 2.13 -10.72 2.62
N GLN A 31 2.37 -9.56 2.02
CA GLN A 31 1.95 -8.29 2.59
C GLN A 31 0.43 -8.17 2.58
N LEU A 32 -0.23 -8.55 1.48
CA LEU A 32 -1.68 -8.54 1.33
C LEU A 32 -2.36 -9.32 2.45
N ALA A 33 -1.89 -10.54 2.74
CA ALA A 33 -2.40 -11.36 3.83
C ALA A 33 -2.32 -10.67 5.21
N LYS A 34 -1.33 -9.80 5.44
CA LYS A 34 -1.21 -9.02 6.69
C LYS A 34 -2.16 -7.84 6.73
N GLU A 35 -2.35 -7.19 5.59
CA GLU A 35 -3.16 -5.97 5.51
C GLU A 35 -4.66 -6.27 5.38
N MET A 36 -5.04 -7.45 4.86
CA MET A 36 -6.43 -7.74 4.55
C MET A 36 -7.42 -7.58 5.70
N PRO A 37 -7.12 -8.00 6.95
CA PRO A 37 -8.04 -7.79 8.05
C PRO A 37 -8.37 -6.31 8.30
N GLY A 38 -7.45 -5.39 7.98
CA GLY A 38 -7.69 -3.95 8.08
C GLY A 38 -8.39 -3.36 6.85
N ILE A 39 -8.12 -3.89 5.66
CA ILE A 39 -8.75 -3.42 4.41
C ILE A 39 -10.25 -3.80 4.36
N SER A 40 -10.64 -4.92 4.94
CA SER A 40 -12.04 -5.38 4.93
C SER A 40 -12.96 -4.64 5.90
N VAL A 41 -12.42 -3.74 6.73
CA VAL A 41 -13.18 -3.03 7.76
C VAL A 41 -13.56 -1.64 7.25
N MET A 42 -14.84 -1.30 7.33
CA MET A 42 -15.30 0.06 7.04
C MET A 42 -14.88 1.00 8.17
N PRO A 43 -14.10 2.06 7.89
CA PRO A 43 -13.62 2.97 8.93
C PRO A 43 -14.76 3.83 9.47
N ALA A 44 -14.80 4.05 10.79
CA ALA A 44 -15.78 4.90 11.48
C ALA A 44 -15.17 6.23 11.96
N THR A 45 -13.85 6.31 12.05
CA THR A 45 -13.09 7.47 12.55
C THR A 45 -12.04 7.94 11.55
N VAL A 46 -11.57 9.17 11.72
CA VAL A 46 -10.49 9.74 10.87
C VAL A 46 -9.19 8.94 11.03
N GLU A 47 -8.91 8.46 12.24
CA GLU A 47 -7.76 7.61 12.53
C GLU A 47 -7.84 6.29 11.77
N GLU A 48 -9.02 5.67 11.71
CA GLU A 48 -9.25 4.44 10.95
C GLU A 48 -9.20 4.68 9.44
N VAL A 49 -9.66 5.84 8.94
CA VAL A 49 -9.48 6.23 7.53
C VAL A 49 -7.99 6.34 7.20
N ASN A 50 -7.20 6.98 8.05
CA ASN A 50 -5.75 7.07 7.85
C ASN A 50 -5.07 5.69 7.92
N ALA A 51 -5.56 4.80 8.79
CA ALA A 51 -5.11 3.42 8.83
C ALA A 51 -5.44 2.69 7.52
N ALA A 52 -6.66 2.86 6.97
CA ALA A 52 -7.09 2.36 5.67
C ALA A 52 -6.12 2.76 4.56
N VAL A 53 -5.82 4.05 4.42
CA VAL A 53 -4.81 4.56 3.46
C VAL A 53 -3.44 3.92 3.68
N GLY A 54 -3.05 3.74 4.95
CA GLY A 54 -1.80 3.08 5.32
C GLY A 54 -1.69 1.64 4.81
N HIS A 55 -2.78 0.87 4.82
CA HIS A 55 -2.82 -0.50 4.30
C HIS A 55 -2.48 -0.53 2.80
N PHE A 56 -3.12 0.32 1.99
CA PHE A 56 -2.87 0.43 0.55
C PHE A 56 -1.44 0.91 0.25
N THR A 57 -0.97 1.91 0.98
CA THR A 57 0.40 2.45 0.83
C THR A 57 1.47 1.41 1.15
N ARG A 58 1.25 0.54 2.14
CA ARG A 58 2.20 -0.54 2.46
C ARG A 58 2.26 -1.60 1.36
N LEU A 59 1.15 -1.88 0.71
CA LEU A 59 1.09 -2.78 -0.45
C LEU A 59 1.76 -2.17 -1.68
N GLN A 60 1.54 -0.87 -1.92
CA GLN A 60 2.18 -0.10 -2.98
C GLN A 60 3.73 -0.24 -2.96
N LYS A 61 4.33 -0.22 -1.77
CA LYS A 61 5.80 -0.34 -1.60
C LYS A 61 6.38 -1.67 -2.10
N VAL A 62 5.58 -2.73 -2.10
CA VAL A 62 5.99 -4.09 -2.48
C VAL A 62 5.33 -4.57 -3.78
N ALA A 63 4.52 -3.72 -4.43
CA ALA A 63 3.84 -4.05 -5.67
C ALA A 63 4.85 -4.32 -6.80
N PRO A 64 4.81 -5.51 -7.42
CA PRO A 64 5.65 -5.81 -8.57
C PRO A 64 5.14 -5.04 -9.81
N LEU A 65 6.00 -4.90 -10.82
CA LEU A 65 5.75 -4.02 -11.98
C LEU A 65 4.44 -4.35 -12.70
N GLU A 66 4.05 -5.62 -12.72
CA GLU A 66 2.86 -6.15 -13.38
C GLU A 66 1.54 -5.57 -12.84
N VAL A 67 1.50 -5.16 -11.56
CA VAL A 67 0.30 -4.60 -10.89
C VAL A 67 0.55 -3.21 -10.30
N GLN A 68 1.77 -2.69 -10.42
CA GLN A 68 2.19 -1.47 -9.75
C GLN A 68 1.31 -0.28 -10.14
N GLN A 69 1.09 -0.07 -11.44
CA GLN A 69 0.29 1.05 -11.93
C GLN A 69 -1.15 0.98 -11.41
N ASP A 70 -1.74 -0.22 -11.42
CA ASP A 70 -3.12 -0.39 -10.94
C ASP A 70 -3.23 -0.13 -9.44
N TRP A 71 -2.24 -0.61 -8.68
CA TRP A 71 -2.19 -0.40 -7.24
C TRP A 71 -1.88 1.05 -6.86
N ASP A 72 -1.09 1.75 -7.67
CA ASP A 72 -0.81 3.18 -7.51
C ASP A 72 -2.11 3.99 -7.66
N ALA A 73 -2.92 3.69 -8.69
CA ALA A 73 -4.23 4.35 -8.91
C ALA A 73 -5.20 4.10 -7.74
N LEU A 74 -5.29 2.85 -7.27
CA LEU A 74 -6.07 2.51 -6.08
C LEU A 74 -5.61 3.29 -4.83
N THR A 75 -4.30 3.40 -4.63
CA THR A 75 -3.73 4.11 -3.49
C THR A 75 -4.01 5.62 -3.58
N GLU A 76 -3.92 6.20 -4.77
CA GLU A 76 -4.27 7.60 -5.02
C GLU A 76 -5.75 7.88 -4.71
N LEU A 77 -6.66 7.01 -5.17
CA LEU A 77 -8.08 7.10 -4.84
C LEU A 77 -8.32 7.07 -3.33
N MET A 78 -7.69 6.15 -2.60
CA MET A 78 -7.83 6.06 -1.15
C MET A 78 -7.32 7.33 -0.44
N ILE A 79 -6.22 7.90 -0.92
CA ILE A 79 -5.69 9.18 -0.40
C ILE A 79 -6.66 10.32 -0.69
N ALA A 80 -7.22 10.40 -1.90
CA ALA A 80 -8.19 11.45 -2.26
C ALA A 80 -9.46 11.33 -1.41
N ALA A 81 -10.02 10.12 -1.29
CA ALA A 81 -11.17 9.83 -0.45
C ALA A 81 -10.93 10.20 1.02
N SER A 82 -9.73 9.95 1.56
CA SER A 82 -9.38 10.33 2.94
C SER A 82 -9.38 11.84 3.21
N LYS A 83 -9.30 12.65 2.15
CA LYS A 83 -9.21 14.12 2.22
C LYS A 83 -10.50 14.80 1.73
N VAL A 84 -11.54 14.03 1.43
CA VAL A 84 -12.81 14.57 0.93
C VAL A 84 -13.44 15.50 1.96
N LYS A 85 -13.97 16.63 1.48
CA LYS A 85 -14.79 17.54 2.28
C LYS A 85 -16.25 17.26 1.95
N ALA A 86 -16.96 16.59 2.87
CA ALA A 86 -18.32 16.13 2.62
C ALA A 86 -19.36 17.27 2.47
N ASP A 87 -19.03 18.47 2.95
CA ASP A 87 -19.83 19.69 2.82
C ASP A 87 -19.53 20.49 1.55
N ASP A 88 -18.58 20.04 0.74
CA ASP A 88 -18.15 20.67 -0.51
C ASP A 88 -18.48 19.75 -1.69
N ALA A 89 -19.50 20.13 -2.46
CA ALA A 89 -19.97 19.35 -3.61
C ALA A 89 -18.88 19.15 -4.68
N GLU A 90 -17.98 20.13 -4.87
CA GLU A 90 -16.87 19.98 -5.81
C GLU A 90 -15.87 18.95 -5.31
N SER A 91 -15.52 18.99 -4.01
CA SER A 91 -14.64 18.00 -3.39
C SER A 91 -15.21 16.58 -3.50
N VAL A 92 -16.52 16.41 -3.30
CA VAL A 92 -17.18 15.10 -3.46
C VAL A 92 -17.12 14.63 -4.92
N GLN A 93 -17.41 15.52 -5.87
CA GLN A 93 -17.39 15.18 -7.29
C GLN A 93 -15.99 14.79 -7.76
N GLN A 94 -14.93 15.46 -7.28
CA GLN A 94 -13.55 15.11 -7.62
C GLN A 94 -13.19 13.66 -7.21
N VAL A 95 -13.64 13.23 -6.02
CA VAL A 95 -13.43 11.84 -5.57
C VAL A 95 -14.25 10.86 -6.40
N ALA A 96 -15.48 11.23 -6.77
CA ALA A 96 -16.32 10.39 -7.64
C ALA A 96 -15.70 10.22 -9.03
N ASP A 97 -15.22 11.29 -9.65
CA ASP A 97 -14.56 11.26 -10.96
C ASP A 97 -13.29 10.39 -10.92
N LEU A 98 -12.50 10.52 -9.85
CA LEU A 98 -11.31 9.69 -9.66
C LEU A 98 -11.68 8.21 -9.45
N ALA A 99 -12.77 7.92 -8.73
CA ALA A 99 -13.25 6.57 -8.55
C ALA A 99 -13.62 5.92 -9.89
N TYR A 100 -14.33 6.65 -10.75
CA TYR A 100 -14.64 6.20 -12.12
C TYR A 100 -13.37 6.00 -12.96
N ALA A 101 -12.42 6.93 -12.89
CA ALA A 101 -11.15 6.79 -13.62
C ALA A 101 -10.32 5.59 -13.15
N THR A 102 -10.47 5.18 -11.89
CA THR A 102 -9.74 4.06 -11.26
C THR A 102 -10.39 2.70 -11.50
N GLU A 103 -11.63 2.64 -12.00
CA GLU A 103 -12.40 1.40 -12.11
C GLU A 103 -11.67 0.29 -12.90
N ALA A 104 -11.10 0.64 -14.05
CA ALA A 104 -10.35 -0.31 -14.87
C ALA A 104 -9.10 -0.86 -14.13
N ASN A 105 -8.40 0.00 -13.39
CA ASN A 105 -7.26 -0.39 -12.57
C ASN A 105 -7.68 -1.30 -11.41
N ALA A 106 -8.78 -0.98 -10.74
CA ALA A 106 -9.33 -1.80 -9.65
C ALA A 106 -9.66 -3.22 -10.13
N ASN A 107 -10.31 -3.33 -11.29
CA ASN A 107 -10.64 -4.62 -11.90
C ASN A 107 -9.37 -5.40 -12.28
N SER A 108 -8.41 -4.76 -12.95
CA SER A 108 -7.16 -5.42 -13.35
C SER A 108 -6.34 -5.88 -12.15
N ALA A 109 -6.21 -5.04 -11.11
CA ALA A 109 -5.56 -5.38 -9.86
C ALA A 109 -6.26 -6.57 -9.17
N SER A 110 -7.59 -6.58 -9.12
CA SER A 110 -8.35 -7.69 -8.51
C SER A 110 -8.14 -9.00 -9.27
N GLU A 111 -8.19 -8.98 -10.61
CA GLU A 111 -7.92 -10.15 -11.43
C GLU A 111 -6.50 -10.68 -11.22
N TRP A 112 -5.50 -9.79 -11.19
CA TRP A 112 -4.12 -10.16 -10.94
C TRP A 112 -3.94 -10.74 -9.53
N VAL A 113 -4.54 -10.13 -8.51
CA VAL A 113 -4.48 -10.62 -7.12
C VAL A 113 -5.14 -11.98 -6.99
N LYS A 114 -6.27 -12.19 -7.67
CA LYS A 114 -6.95 -13.49 -7.71
C LYS A 114 -6.08 -14.55 -8.37
N ALA A 115 -5.48 -14.23 -9.51
CA ALA A 115 -4.62 -15.16 -10.25
C ALA A 115 -3.30 -15.47 -9.53
N THR A 116 -2.71 -14.48 -8.84
CA THR A 116 -1.36 -14.58 -8.25
C THR A 116 -1.39 -14.98 -6.78
N CYS A 117 -2.31 -14.42 -6.00
CA CYS A 117 -2.42 -14.64 -4.56
C CYS A 117 -3.53 -15.62 -4.17
N GLY A 118 -4.44 -15.97 -5.09
CA GLY A 118 -5.57 -16.86 -4.80
C GLY A 118 -6.64 -16.24 -3.90
N VAL A 119 -6.66 -14.91 -3.75
CA VAL A 119 -7.61 -14.16 -2.92
C VAL A 119 -8.45 -13.26 -3.81
N ASP A 120 -9.76 -13.22 -3.57
CA ASP A 120 -10.66 -12.29 -4.25
C ASP A 120 -10.81 -11.02 -3.38
N ILE A 121 -10.32 -9.89 -3.89
CA ILE A 121 -10.38 -8.59 -3.21
C ILE A 121 -11.49 -7.69 -3.77
N SER A 122 -12.25 -8.16 -4.77
CA SER A 122 -13.35 -7.40 -5.39
C SER A 122 -14.58 -7.24 -4.49
N LEU A 123 -14.66 -8.03 -3.42
CA LEU A 123 -15.79 -8.03 -2.50
C LEU A 123 -15.61 -6.95 -1.42
N GLY A 124 -15.76 -5.69 -1.82
CA GLY A 124 -15.83 -4.54 -0.92
C GLY A 124 -17.21 -3.89 -0.93
N VAL A 125 -17.89 -3.90 0.23
CA VAL A 125 -19.16 -3.20 0.55
C VAL A 125 -20.42 -3.65 -0.23
N GLN A 126 -21.23 -4.52 0.40
CA GLN A 126 -22.65 -4.64 0.02
C GLN A 126 -23.40 -3.41 0.51
N VAL A 127 -23.69 -2.46 -0.39
CA VAL A 127 -24.75 -1.47 -0.14
C VAL A 127 -26.10 -2.16 -0.35
N THR A 128 -26.78 -2.48 0.75
CA THR A 128 -28.19 -2.87 0.67
C THR A 128 -29.02 -1.56 0.57
N PRO A 129 -30.05 -1.48 -0.29
CA PRO A 129 -30.85 -0.26 -0.47
C PRO A 129 -31.46 0.30 0.82
#